data_AF-A0A354F1C4-F1
#
_entry.id   AF-A0A354F1C4-F1
#
_cell.length_a   1.000
_cell.length_b   1.000
_cell.length_c   1.000
_cell.angle_alpha   90.00
_cell.angle_beta   90.00
_cell.angle_gamma   90.00
#
_symmetry.space_group_name_H-M   'P 1'
#
loop_
_entity.id
_entity.type
_entity.pdbx_description
1 polymer ?
#
loop_
_entity_poly.entity_id
_entity_poly.type
_entity_poly.pdbx_seq_one_letter_code
_entity_poly.pdbx_strand_id
1 'polypeptide(L)'
;KIIAVHNNEDYSLDNYLPGHDLAADARALHVNKQHFFRNFYLVTQKKDYKRLSQLKFNSILQAAKATDDGSLSVFLASTHYINVEAGYDQLAAQIKMLRRA
;
A
#
# COMPACT_ATOMS: atom_id res chain seq x y z
N LYS A 1 10.63 -5.05 -11.30
CA LYS A 1 9.63 -4.50 -10.38
C LYS A 1 8.33 -4.37 -11.16
N ILE A 2 7.22 -4.82 -10.59
CA ILE A 2 5.88 -4.62 -11.15
C ILE A 2 5.20 -3.53 -10.31
N ILE A 3 4.57 -2.57 -10.97
CA ILE A 3 3.84 -1.48 -10.34
C ILE A 3 2.42 -1.54 -10.85
N ALA A 4 1.46 -1.73 -9.96
CA ALA A 4 0.05 -1.61 -10.26
C ALA A 4 -0.48 -0.28 -9.72
N VAL A 5 -1.46 0.29 -10.42
CA VAL A 5 -1.98 1.63 -10.17
C VAL A 5 -3.48 1.52 -10.00
N HIS A 6 -3.98 2.08 -8.91
CA HIS A 6 -5.37 1.93 -8.50
C HIS A 6 -5.92 3.27 -8.00
N ASN A 7 -7.21 3.47 -8.25
CA ASN A 7 -7.97 4.64 -7.82
C ASN A 7 -9.19 4.12 -7.05
N ASN A 8 -9.24 4.35 -5.74
CA ASN A 8 -10.20 3.70 -4.84
C ASN A 8 -11.17 4.69 -4.22
N GLU A 9 -12.40 4.24 -4.04
CA GLU A 9 -13.45 4.99 -3.34
C GLU A 9 -13.47 4.66 -1.84
N ASP A 10 -13.49 3.36 -1.51
CA ASP A 10 -13.68 2.89 -0.13
C ASP A 10 -12.45 2.21 0.49
N TYR A 11 -11.58 1.61 -0.33
CA TYR A 11 -10.39 0.90 0.14
C TYR A 11 -9.28 1.87 0.55
N SER A 12 -8.68 1.62 1.71
CA SER A 12 -7.76 2.54 2.37
C SER A 12 -6.73 1.84 3.25
N LEU A 13 -5.73 2.59 3.72
CA LEU A 13 -4.80 2.09 4.71
C LEU A 13 -5.50 1.72 6.03
N ASP A 14 -6.62 2.38 6.36
CA ASP A 14 -7.30 2.18 7.65
C ASP A 14 -7.86 0.75 7.79
N ASN A 15 -8.17 0.09 6.67
CA ASN A 15 -8.60 -1.31 6.66
C ASN A 15 -7.56 -2.27 7.28
N TYR A 16 -6.30 -1.85 7.36
CA TYR A 16 -5.21 -2.65 7.93
C TYR A 16 -4.87 -2.27 9.38
N LEU A 17 -5.49 -1.24 9.95
CA LEU A 17 -5.23 -0.85 11.33
C LEU A 17 -5.65 -1.97 12.31
N PRO A 18 -5.03 -2.05 13.50
CA PRO A 18 -5.40 -3.05 14.50
C PRO A 18 -6.91 -3.05 14.80
N GLY A 19 -7.54 -4.22 14.71
CA GLY A 19 -8.98 -4.39 14.93
C GLY A 19 -9.85 -4.29 13.66
N HIS A 20 -9.25 -4.02 12.50
CA HIS A 20 -9.94 -4.02 11.20
C HIS A 20 -9.71 -5.33 10.43
N ASP A 21 -10.54 -5.57 9.41
CA ASP A 21 -10.63 -6.84 8.70
C ASP A 21 -9.30 -7.29 8.05
N LEU A 22 -8.48 -6.35 7.56
CA LEU A 22 -7.21 -6.66 6.88
C LEU A 22 -6.00 -6.54 7.82
N ALA A 23 -6.19 -6.39 9.13
CA ALA A 23 -5.08 -6.21 10.07
C ALA A 23 -4.05 -7.35 10.02
N ALA A 24 -4.49 -8.59 9.79
CA ALA A 24 -3.63 -9.76 9.67
C ALA A 24 -2.81 -9.79 8.36
N ASP A 25 -3.28 -9.08 7.32
CA ASP A 25 -2.65 -9.06 6.01
C ASP A 25 -1.53 -8.00 5.92
N ALA A 26 -1.38 -7.16 6.94
CA ALA A 26 -0.24 -6.26 7.11
C ALA A 26 0.80 -6.83 8.07
N ARG A 27 2.04 -6.96 7.60
CA ARG A 27 3.20 -7.22 8.45
C ARG A 27 3.69 -5.96 9.16
N ALA A 28 3.58 -4.82 8.52
CA ALA A 28 3.98 -3.53 9.08
C ALA A 28 3.22 -2.38 8.41
N LEU A 29 2.96 -1.33 9.18
CA LEU A 29 2.27 -0.13 8.73
C LEU A 29 3.10 1.11 9.05
N HIS A 30 3.17 2.02 8.08
CA HIS A 30 3.58 3.39 8.30
C HIS A 30 2.40 4.30 7.99
N VAL A 31 1.96 5.05 8.99
CA VAL A 31 0.83 5.96 8.89
C VAL A 31 1.31 7.38 9.11
N ASN A 32 1.07 8.24 8.12
CA ASN A 32 1.25 9.67 8.21
C ASN A 32 -0.12 10.35 8.25
N LYS A 33 -0.52 10.81 9.44
CA LYS A 33 -1.83 11.45 9.68
C LYS A 33 -2.05 12.75 8.91
N GLN A 34 -0.99 13.33 8.33
CA GLN A 34 -1.09 14.53 7.48
C GLN A 34 -1.40 14.17 6.01
N HIS A 35 -1.31 12.90 5.64
CA HIS A 35 -1.58 12.41 4.29
C HIS A 35 -2.97 11.78 4.22
N PHE A 36 -3.59 11.87 3.05
CA PHE A 36 -4.89 11.26 2.80
C PHE A 36 -4.81 9.75 2.97
N PHE A 37 -5.68 9.17 3.81
CA PHE A 37 -5.65 7.77 4.23
C PHE A 37 -5.87 6.76 3.09
N ARG A 38 -6.53 7.17 2.00
CA ARG A 38 -6.66 6.38 0.76
C ARG A 38 -5.47 6.51 -0.19
N ASN A 39 -4.51 7.39 0.09
CA ASN A 39 -3.26 7.49 -0.66
C ASN A 39 -2.18 6.71 0.08
N PHE A 40 -1.88 5.50 -0.37
CA PHE A 40 -0.89 4.63 0.26
C PHE A 40 -0.21 3.69 -0.74
N TYR A 41 0.90 3.10 -0.30
CA TYR A 41 1.52 2.00 -1.01
C TYR A 41 1.26 0.69 -0.27
N LEU A 42 0.94 -0.36 -1.02
CA LEU A 42 1.06 -1.72 -0.52
C LEU A 42 2.23 -2.38 -1.25
N VAL A 43 3.18 -2.92 -0.49
CA VAL A 43 4.43 -3.48 -1.05
C VAL A 43 4.72 -4.85 -0.50
N THR A 44 5.35 -5.69 -1.32
CA THR A 44 5.79 -7.03 -0.91
C THR A 44 7.23 -7.03 -0.35
N GLN A 45 8.01 -5.99 -0.64
CA GLN A 45 9.44 -5.92 -0.31
C GLN A 45 9.72 -4.96 0.85
N LYS A 46 10.39 -5.45 1.91
CA LYS A 46 10.77 -4.66 3.10
C LYS A 46 11.62 -3.44 2.76
N LYS A 47 12.46 -3.52 1.71
CA LYS A 47 13.31 -2.40 1.26
C LYS A 47 12.48 -1.20 0.79
N ASP A 48 11.41 -1.43 0.04
CA ASP A 48 10.54 -0.37 -0.45
C ASP A 48 9.69 0.20 0.67
N TYR A 49 9.16 -0.66 1.54
CA TYR A 49 8.43 -0.23 2.74
C TYR A 49 9.26 0.77 3.55
N LYS A 50 10.53 0.43 3.86
CA LYS A 50 11.42 1.33 4.61
C LYS A 50 11.66 2.65 3.88
N ARG A 51 11.97 2.59 2.59
CA ARG A 51 12.25 3.78 1.77
C ARG A 51 11.03 4.71 1.69
N LEU A 52 9.85 4.17 1.42
CA LEU A 52 8.61 4.95 1.29
C LEU A 52 8.17 5.53 2.65
N SER A 53 8.35 4.77 3.73
CA SER A 53 8.14 5.27 5.11
C SER A 53 9.09 6.42 5.46
N GLN A 54 10.36 6.34 5.05
CA GLN A 54 11.33 7.44 5.24
C GLN A 54 10.94 8.70 4.44
N LEU A 55 10.35 8.51 3.26
CA LEU A 55 9.76 9.57 2.45
C LEU A 55 8.39 10.04 2.96
N LYS A 56 7.93 9.56 4.13
CA LYS A 56 6.70 9.96 4.82
C LYS A 56 5.40 9.59 4.09
N PHE A 57 5.44 8.62 3.18
CA PHE A 57 4.23 8.08 2.56
C PHE A 57 3.58 7.01 3.42
N ASN A 58 2.26 7.02 3.49
CA ASN A 58 1.46 5.90 3.97
C ASN A 58 1.88 4.62 3.24
N SER A 59 2.29 3.60 3.98
CA SER A 59 2.90 2.39 3.42
C SER A 59 2.51 1.16 4.22
N ILE A 60 2.25 0.07 3.52
CA ILE A 60 1.89 -1.24 4.06
C ILE A 60 2.89 -2.25 3.53
N LEU A 61 3.56 -2.97 4.43
CA LEU A 61 4.29 -4.17 4.06
C LEU A 61 3.34 -5.35 4.20
N GLN A 62 3.02 -6.01 3.08
CA GLN A 62 2.15 -7.18 3.04
C GLN A 62 2.72 -8.32 3.90
N ALA A 63 1.83 -9.04 4.58
CA ALA A 63 2.16 -10.26 5.29
C ALA A 63 2.60 -11.37 4.33
N ALA A 64 3.53 -12.22 4.76
CA ALA A 64 3.99 -13.35 3.97
C ALA A 64 2.89 -14.41 3.72
N LYS A 65 1.86 -14.40 4.56
CA LYS A 65 0.66 -15.23 4.48
C LYS A 65 -0.59 -14.34 4.52
N ALA A 66 -0.62 -13.30 3.69
CA ALA A 66 -1.83 -12.53 3.49
C ALA A 66 -2.94 -13.44 2.94
N THR A 67 -4.18 -13.14 3.30
CA THR A 67 -5.36 -13.84 2.83
C THR A 67 -5.40 -13.82 1.31
N ASP A 68 -5.65 -14.98 0.68
CA ASP A 68 -5.78 -15.04 -0.77
C ASP A 68 -7.17 -14.56 -1.20
N ASP A 69 -7.21 -13.30 -1.64
CA ASP A 69 -8.37 -12.60 -2.16
C ASP A 69 -8.38 -12.53 -3.69
N GLY A 70 -7.48 -13.27 -4.36
CA GLY A 70 -7.30 -13.21 -5.81
C GLY A 70 -6.55 -11.96 -6.30
N SER A 71 -6.05 -11.11 -5.40
CA SER A 71 -5.28 -9.92 -5.80
C SER A 71 -3.92 -10.29 -6.39
N LEU A 72 -3.47 -9.46 -7.33
CA LEU A 72 -2.15 -9.61 -7.95
C LEU A 72 -1.01 -9.48 -6.92
N SER A 73 -1.26 -8.76 -5.81
CA SER A 73 -0.31 -8.58 -4.71
C SER A 73 -0.02 -9.88 -3.95
N VAL A 74 -1.05 -10.72 -3.75
CA VAL A 74 -0.93 -12.05 -3.15
C VAL A 74 -0.22 -12.99 -4.12
N PHE A 75 -0.65 -13.02 -5.39
CA PHE A 75 -0.01 -13.85 -6.43
C PHE A 75 1.49 -13.55 -6.57
N LEU A 76 1.88 -12.28 -6.45
CA LEU A 76 3.26 -11.81 -6.57
C LEU A 76 3.96 -11.57 -5.23
N ALA A 77 3.51 -12.18 -4.12
CA ALA A 77 4.05 -11.95 -2.78
C ALA A 77 5.59 -12.15 -2.67
N SER A 78 6.14 -13.09 -3.44
CA SER A 78 7.59 -13.37 -3.49
C SER A 78 8.36 -12.52 -4.50
N THR A 79 7.68 -11.73 -5.32
CA THR A 79 8.26 -10.88 -6.37
C THR A 79 8.34 -9.42 -5.90
N HIS A 80 9.14 -8.59 -6.58
CA HIS A 80 9.19 -7.16 -6.31
C HIS A 80 7.96 -6.43 -6.89
N TYR A 81 6.94 -6.27 -6.05
CA TYR A 81 5.62 -5.72 -6.40
C TYR A 81 5.25 -4.51 -5.53
N ILE A 82 4.59 -3.52 -6.14
CA ILE A 82 4.08 -2.31 -5.49
C ILE A 82 2.70 -1.97 -6.06
N ASN A 83 1.71 -1.85 -5.17
CA ASN A 83 0.45 -1.16 -5.43
C ASN A 83 0.61 0.32 -5.08
N VAL A 84 0.23 1.18 -6.02
CA VAL A 84 0.06 2.62 -5.79
C VAL A 84 -1.44 2.89 -5.71
N GLU A 85 -1.93 2.97 -4.48
CA GLU A 85 -3.33 3.18 -4.15
C GLU A 85 -3.55 4.69 -3.93
N ALA A 86 -4.45 5.29 -4.69
CA ALA A 86 -4.85 6.67 -4.48
C ALA A 86 -6.37 6.77 -4.38
N GLY A 87 -6.87 7.73 -3.60
CA GLY A 87 -8.30 8.02 -3.58
C GLY A 87 -8.81 8.43 -4.96
N TYR A 88 -10.08 8.14 -5.24
CA TYR A 88 -10.82 8.85 -6.30
C TYR A 88 -10.60 10.36 -6.12
N ASP A 89 -10.35 11.10 -7.21
CA ASP A 89 -9.94 12.53 -7.27
C ASP A 89 -8.47 12.88 -6.94
N GLN A 90 -7.65 11.93 -6.49
CA GLN A 90 -6.28 12.22 -6.02
C GLN A 90 -5.19 12.17 -7.10
N LEU A 91 -5.51 12.54 -8.36
CA LEU A 91 -4.59 12.40 -9.51
C LEU A 91 -3.22 13.06 -9.28
N ALA A 92 -3.21 14.29 -8.77
CA ALA A 92 -1.95 15.02 -8.53
C ALA A 92 -1.08 14.34 -7.46
N ALA A 93 -1.68 13.72 -6.45
CA ALA A 93 -0.98 12.93 -5.45
C ALA A 93 -0.47 11.61 -6.05
N GLN A 94 -1.29 10.92 -6.84
CA GLN A 94 -0.93 9.67 -7.51
C GLN A 94 0.26 9.86 -8.46
N ILE A 95 0.31 10.95 -9.22
CA ILE A 95 1.48 11.28 -10.08
C ILE A 95 2.75 11.46 -9.23
N LYS A 96 2.66 12.15 -8.07
CA LYS A 96 3.80 12.29 -7.15
C LYS A 96 4.22 10.94 -6.59
N MET A 97 3.27 10.06 -6.28
CA MET A 97 3.53 8.72 -5.79
C MET A 97 4.20 7.83 -6.83
N LEU A 98 3.74 7.85 -8.09
CA LEU A 98 4.32 7.05 -9.17
C LEU A 98 5.79 7.40 -9.44
N ARG A 99 6.16 8.67 -9.32
CA ARG A 99 7.57 9.12 -9.42
C ARG A 99 8.48 8.57 -8.30
N ARG A 100 7.90 7.98 -7.25
CA ARG A 100 8.60 7.40 -6.10
C ARG A 100 8.38 5.89 -5.99
N ALA A 101 7.61 5.26 -6.88
CA ALA A 101 7.26 3.85 -6.83
C ALA A 101 8.50 2.95 -7.00
#